data_AF-A0A376U1M3-F1
#
_entry.id   AF-A0A376U1M3-F1
#
_cell.length_a   1.000
_cell.length_b   1.000
_cell.length_c   1.000
_cell.angle_alpha   90.00
_cell.angle_beta   90.00
_cell.angle_gamma   90.00
#
_symmetry.space_group_name_H-M   'P 1'
#
loop_
_entity.id
_entity.type
_entity.pdbx_description
1 polymer ?
#
loop_
_entity_poly.entity_id
_entity_poly.type
_entity_poly.pdbx_seq_one_letter_code
_entity_poly.pdbx_strand_id
1 'polypeptide(L)' 'MPMEFEWDENKAKSNRVKHGIRFEDAVLLFDDPQHLSQQERIEKR' A
#
# COMPACT_ATOMS: atom_id res chain seq x y z
N MET A 1 -1.51 13.22 -13.48
CA MET A 1 -2.23 13.23 -12.20
C MET A 1 -1.46 12.32 -11.26
N PRO A 2 -0.94 12.79 -10.11
CA PRO A 2 -0.32 11.91 -9.13
C PRO A 2 -1.35 10.89 -8.63
N MET A 3 -0.88 9.71 -8.20
CA MET A 3 -1.76 8.66 -7.66
C MET A 3 -2.22 9.10 -6.26
N GLU A 4 -3.53 9.25 -6.07
CA GLU A 4 -4.10 9.63 -4.78
C GLU A 4 -4.43 8.39 -3.96
N PHE A 5 -3.98 8.38 -2.70
CA PHE A 5 -4.23 7.30 -1.76
C PHE A 5 -5.07 7.81 -0.59
N GLU A 6 -6.10 7.06 -0.24
CA GLU A 6 -6.93 7.33 0.94
C GLU A 6 -7.04 6.08 1.82
N TRP A 7 -7.18 6.31 3.13
CA TRP A 7 -7.42 5.25 4.10
C TRP A 7 -8.13 5.78 5.34
N ASP A 8 -8.84 4.89 6.02
CA ASP A 8 -9.40 5.15 7.34
C ASP A 8 -8.28 5.24 8.41
N GLU A 9 -8.39 6.22 9.31
CA GLU A 9 -7.40 6.45 10.36
C GLU A 9 -7.29 5.30 11.37
N ASN A 10 -8.40 4.64 11.69
CA ASN A 10 -8.41 3.52 12.63
C ASN A 10 -7.73 2.30 12.00
N LYS A 11 -7.94 2.09 10.70
CA LYS A 11 -7.19 1.10 9.90
C LYS A 11 -5.70 1.44 9.86
N ALA A 12 -5.32 2.70 9.65
CA ALA A 12 -3.91 3.09 9.65
C ALA A 12 -3.22 2.82 10.99
N LYS A 13 -3.85 3.17 12.11
CA LYS A 13 -3.36 2.86 13.46
C LYS A 13 -3.20 1.36 13.67
N SER A 14 -4.23 0.58 13.34
CA SER A 14 -4.22 -0.87 13.51
C SER A 14 -3.18 -1.55 12.61
N ASN A 15 -3.03 -1.08 11.36
CA ASN A 15 -2.05 -1.61 10.42
C ASN A 15 -0.62 -1.32 10.88
N ARG A 16 -0.36 -0.11 11.42
CA ARG A 16 0.95 0.23 11.97
C ARG A 16 1.33 -0.68 13.15
N VAL A 17 0.39 -0.99 14.03
CA VAL A 17 0.65 -1.93 15.14
C VAL A 17 0.94 -3.33 14.61
N LYS A 18 0.18 -3.79 13.61
CA LYS A 18 0.28 -5.15 13.07
C LYS A 18 1.53 -5.36 12.20
N HIS A 19 1.91 -4.36 11.40
CA HIS A 19 2.92 -4.49 10.34
C HIS A 19 4.14 -3.59 10.54
N GLY A 20 4.12 -2.68 11.52
CA GLY A 20 5.24 -1.78 11.81
C GLY A 20 5.43 -0.61 10.84
N ILE A 21 4.68 -0.58 9.74
CA ILE A 21 4.80 0.44 8.68
C ILE A 21 3.57 1.33 8.61
N ARG A 22 3.79 2.62 8.32
CA ARG A 22 2.71 3.58 8.04
C ARG A 22 2.32 3.50 6.57
N PHE A 23 1.08 3.87 6.25
CA PHE A 23 0.64 3.91 4.86
C PHE A 23 1.33 5.03 4.08
N GLU A 24 1.59 6.17 4.71
CA GLU A 24 2.35 7.27 4.14
C GLU A 24 3.73 6.83 3.65
N ASP A 25 4.41 5.98 4.41
CA ASP A 25 5.73 5.44 4.05
C ASP A 25 5.61 4.38 2.95
N ALA A 26 4.56 3.54 3.01
CA ALA A 26 4.31 2.50 2.01
C ALA A 26 3.94 3.07 0.63
N VAL A 27 3.29 4.24 0.57
CA VAL A 27 2.97 4.90 -0.71
C VAL A 27 4.22 5.24 -1.51
N LEU A 28 5.33 5.57 -0.84
CA LEU A 28 6.58 5.90 -1.51
C LEU A 28 7.14 4.75 -2.36
N LEU A 29 6.76 3.50 -2.07
CA LEU A 29 7.15 2.34 -2.89
C LEU A 29 6.57 2.41 -4.31
N PHE A 30 5.43 3.07 -4.50
CA PHE A 30 4.81 3.21 -5.82
C PHE A 30 5.51 4.27 -6.69
N ASP A 31 6.26 5.18 -6.06
CA ASP A 31 7.04 6.21 -6.75
C ASP A 31 8.47 5.73 -7.09
N ASP A 32 8.89 4.55 -6.61
CA ASP A 32 10.19 3.96 -6.93
C ASP A 32 10.24 3.54 -8.42
N PRO A 33 11.14 4.13 -9.25
CA PRO A 33 11.27 3.75 -10.65
C PRO A 33 11.67 2.28 -10.86
N GLN A 34 12.22 1.63 -9.84
CA GLN A 34 12.65 0.23 -9.86
C GLN A 34 11.72 -0.69 -9.05
N HIS A 35 10.55 -0.21 -8.63
CA HIS A 35 9.60 -1.05 -7.92
C HIS A 35 9.24 -2.31 -8.74
N LEU A 36 9.23 -3.46 -8.04
CA LEU A 36 8.86 -4.74 -8.61
C LEU A 36 7.45 -5.10 -8.15
N SER A 37 6.51 -5.20 -9.11
CA SER A 37 5.19 -5.78 -8.86
C SER A 37 5.07 -7.14 -9.54
N GLN A 38 4.39 -8.07 -8.87
CA GLN A 38 3.95 -9.31 -9.48
C GLN A 38 2.44 -9.44 -9.29
N GLN A 39 1.73 -9.56 -10.42
CA GLN A 39 0.30 -9.79 -10.40
C GLN A 39 0.04 -11.27 -10.15
N GLU A 40 -0.47 -11.62 -8.98
CA GLU A 40 -0.97 -12.97 -8.75
C GLU A 40 -2.22 -13.23 -9.60
N ARG A 41 -2.36 -14.46 -10.12
CA ARG A 41 -3.50 -14.87 -10.93
C ARG A 41 -4.74 -14.93 -10.04
N ILE A 42 -5.67 -14.00 -10.23
CA ILE A 42 -6.99 -14.07 -9.60
C ILE A 42 -7.87 -14.97 -10.47
N GLU A 43 -8.07 -16.22 -10.06
CA GLU A 43 -9.12 -17.06 -10.65
C GLU A 43 -10.49 -16.52 -10.22
N LYS A 44 -11.21 -15.91 -11.18
CA LYS A 44 -12.63 -15.60 -11.00
C LYS A 44 -13.39 -16.92 -10.92
N ARG A 45 -14.02 -17.19 -9.79
CA ARG A 45 -14.99 -18.28 -9.61
C ARG A 45 -16.41 -17.73 -9.71
#